data_AF-A0A1D8GMT5-F1
#
_entry.id   AF-A0A1D8GMT5-F1
#
_cell.length_a   1.000
_cell.length_b   1.000
_cell.length_c   1.000
_cell.angle_alpha   90.00
_cell.angle_beta   90.00
_cell.angle_gamma   90.00
#
_symmetry.space_group_name_H-M   'P 1'
#
loop_
_entity.id
_entity.type
_entity.pdbx_description
1 polymer ?
#
loop_
_entity_poly.entity_id
_entity_poly.type
_entity_poly.pdbx_seq_one_letter_code
_entity_poly.pdbx_strand_id
1 'polypeptide(L)'
;MKKAVLIFMIFSLVVFPGCRQTYDIKDNTLNRENQPDSAEYSEAASTQSTEDVLNQLASQEFFIPGEKLSDADEETITAFGKAFVNLYNGAVGDQKKVSFEKYISNKNLREFTDKMLELTQKRKLQGGSAVNYGLKNEFGQAEIQQIQDNLYYIELPFQFEGSGQTCKILITVEDKSLKLADLYFGTKDGVDTSATGHPAEREINNPDLWEDEAWVKGVFDRLEGIEKSLGS
;
A
#
# COMPACT_ATOMS: atom_id res chain seq x y z
N MET A 1 17.87 31.99 -46.12
CA MET A 1 16.47 32.05 -46.57
C MET A 1 15.60 31.34 -45.54
N LYS A 2 14.56 32.03 -45.07
CA LYS A 2 13.68 31.66 -43.95
C LYS A 2 12.85 30.42 -44.31
N LYS A 3 12.68 29.48 -43.37
CA LYS A 3 11.57 28.51 -43.43
C LYS A 3 10.82 28.55 -42.10
N ALA A 4 9.51 28.59 -42.25
CA ALA A 4 8.55 29.05 -41.29
C ALA A 4 8.18 27.97 -40.27
N VAL A 5 7.90 28.44 -39.06
CA VAL A 5 7.12 27.77 -38.03
C VAL A 5 5.69 28.30 -38.18
N LEU A 6 4.65 27.46 -37.99
CA LEU A 6 3.59 27.65 -36.96
C LEU A 6 2.29 26.83 -37.24
N ILE A 7 2.03 25.89 -36.30
CA ILE A 7 0.78 25.52 -35.60
C ILE A 7 -0.50 25.17 -36.39
N PHE A 8 -0.98 23.93 -36.15
CA PHE A 8 -2.41 23.58 -36.22
C PHE A 8 -2.93 23.32 -34.78
N MET A 9 -3.75 24.22 -34.25
CA MET A 9 -4.64 23.95 -33.12
C MET A 9 -5.91 23.32 -33.67
N ILE A 10 -6.24 22.10 -33.25
CA ILE A 10 -7.56 21.51 -33.48
C ILE A 10 -8.28 21.47 -32.13
N PHE A 11 -9.25 22.38 -31.99
CA PHE A 11 -10.26 22.38 -30.93
C PHE A 11 -11.31 21.33 -31.28
N SER A 12 -11.38 20.24 -30.50
CA SER A 12 -12.50 19.31 -30.54
C SER A 12 -13.43 19.59 -29.37
N LEU A 13 -14.52 20.32 -29.65
CA LEU A 13 -15.68 20.49 -28.78
C LEU A 13 -16.45 19.15 -28.71
N VAL A 14 -16.41 18.48 -27.55
CA VAL A 14 -17.32 17.37 -27.26
C VAL A 14 -18.53 17.92 -26.52
N VAL A 15 -19.68 17.87 -27.18
CA VAL A 15 -21.00 18.21 -26.61
C VAL A 15 -21.55 16.94 -25.96
N PHE A 16 -21.84 16.97 -24.66
CA PHE A 16 -22.59 15.92 -23.96
C PHE A 16 -24.09 16.22 -24.05
N PRO A 17 -24.92 15.39 -24.72
CA PRO A 17 -26.37 15.42 -24.50
C PRO A 17 -26.70 14.72 -23.19
N GLY A 18 -27.25 15.47 -22.23
CA GLY A 18 -27.84 14.93 -21.03
C GLY A 18 -29.15 14.20 -21.33
N CYS A 19 -29.29 12.98 -20.82
CA CYS A 19 -30.57 12.31 -20.66
C CYS A 19 -30.90 12.19 -19.18
N ARG A 20 -31.93 12.94 -18.78
CA ARG A 20 -32.64 12.83 -17.51
C ARG A 20 -33.88 11.97 -17.80
N GLN A 21 -34.03 10.83 -17.13
CA GLN A 21 -35.23 10.01 -17.25
C GLN A 21 -35.79 9.76 -15.85
N THR A 22 -36.94 10.39 -15.60
CA THR A 22 -37.80 10.20 -14.45
C THR A 22 -38.59 8.91 -14.62
N TYR A 23 -38.62 8.06 -13.59
CA TYR A 23 -39.57 6.95 -13.50
C TYR A 23 -40.64 7.28 -12.47
N ASP A 24 -41.88 7.24 -12.96
CA ASP A 24 -43.12 7.43 -12.22
C ASP A 24 -43.37 6.29 -11.22
N ILE A 25 -43.82 6.68 -10.03
CA ILE A 25 -44.44 5.83 -9.03
C ILE A 25 -45.93 5.69 -9.38
N LYS A 26 -46.44 4.46 -9.47
CA LYS A 26 -47.86 4.18 -9.27
C LYS A 26 -48.04 2.96 -8.37
N ASP A 27 -48.67 3.23 -7.24
CA ASP A 27 -49.26 2.30 -6.29
C ASP A 27 -50.13 1.24 -6.97
N ASN A 28 -50.10 0.02 -6.42
CA ASN A 28 -51.34 -0.72 -6.26
C ASN A 28 -51.26 -1.68 -5.05
N THR A 29 -52.11 -1.40 -4.07
CA THR A 29 -52.29 -2.15 -2.83
C THR A 29 -53.57 -2.98 -2.95
N LEU A 30 -53.52 -4.33 -2.82
CA LEU A 30 -54.57 -5.12 -2.15
C LEU A 30 -54.19 -6.60 -1.91
N ASN A 31 -54.06 -6.94 -0.62
CA ASN A 31 -54.46 -8.15 0.14
C ASN A 31 -54.30 -9.58 -0.44
N ARG A 32 -53.63 -10.48 0.31
CA ARG A 32 -54.25 -11.42 1.28
C ARG A 32 -53.26 -12.52 1.75
N GLU A 33 -53.35 -12.86 3.04
CA GLU A 33 -52.63 -13.83 3.87
C GLU A 33 -52.19 -15.16 3.22
N ASN A 34 -50.96 -15.60 3.54
CA ASN A 34 -50.64 -16.93 4.12
C ASN A 34 -49.15 -16.99 4.55
N GLN A 35 -48.92 -17.31 5.82
CA GLN A 35 -47.64 -17.61 6.48
C GLN A 35 -47.08 -18.98 6.01
N PRO A 36 -45.75 -19.17 5.90
CA PRO A 36 -44.98 -19.78 6.99
C PRO A 36 -43.64 -19.06 7.27
N ASP A 37 -43.17 -19.28 8.50
CA ASP A 37 -41.87 -18.90 9.03
C ASP A 37 -40.75 -18.95 7.98
N SER A 38 -40.17 -17.79 7.68
CA SER A 38 -38.78 -17.73 7.25
C SER A 38 -38.03 -17.03 8.37
N ALA A 39 -37.30 -17.84 9.13
CA ALA A 39 -36.27 -17.35 10.02
C ALA A 39 -35.44 -16.32 9.24
N GLU A 40 -35.49 -15.07 9.70
CA GLU A 40 -34.47 -14.08 9.37
C GLU A 40 -33.13 -14.69 9.80
N TYR A 41 -32.46 -15.34 8.85
CA TYR A 41 -31.02 -15.30 8.82
C TYR A 41 -30.67 -13.85 8.51
N SER A 42 -30.74 -13.01 9.55
CA SER A 42 -29.86 -11.87 9.61
C SER A 42 -28.47 -12.49 9.70
N GLU A 43 -27.85 -12.71 8.54
CA GLU A 43 -26.41 -12.80 8.45
C GLU A 43 -25.93 -11.46 9.00
N ALA A 44 -25.69 -11.45 10.31
CA ALA A 44 -25.05 -10.35 10.97
C ALA A 44 -23.67 -10.28 10.33
N ALA A 45 -23.56 -9.48 9.27
CA ALA A 45 -22.30 -9.03 8.71
C ALA A 45 -21.62 -8.30 9.86
N SER A 46 -20.88 -9.08 10.66
CA SER A 46 -19.98 -8.63 11.69
C SER A 46 -19.12 -7.58 11.01
N THR A 47 -19.46 -6.32 11.25
CA THR A 47 -18.74 -5.19 10.67
C THR A 47 -17.45 -5.13 11.45
N GLN A 48 -16.48 -5.95 11.04
CA GLN A 48 -15.20 -6.07 11.70
C GLN A 48 -14.58 -4.67 11.76
N SER A 49 -14.16 -4.26 12.96
CA SER A 49 -13.61 -2.93 13.12
C SER A 49 -12.30 -2.83 12.34
N THR A 50 -11.97 -1.63 11.88
CA THR A 50 -10.67 -1.31 11.28
C THR A 50 -9.50 -1.80 12.15
N GLU A 51 -9.62 -1.63 13.47
CA GLU A 51 -8.61 -2.05 14.43
C GLU A 51 -8.43 -3.57 14.45
N ASP A 52 -9.52 -4.32 14.38
CA ASP A 52 -9.44 -5.78 14.27
C ASP A 52 -8.77 -6.23 12.97
N VAL A 53 -9.03 -5.55 11.85
CA VAL A 53 -8.36 -5.84 10.56
C VAL A 53 -6.87 -5.54 10.65
N LEU A 54 -6.46 -4.40 11.23
CA LEU A 54 -5.05 -4.07 11.43
C LEU A 54 -4.34 -5.07 12.35
N ASN A 55 -5.00 -5.50 13.42
CA ASN A 55 -4.46 -6.50 14.34
C ASN A 55 -4.31 -7.88 13.66
N GLN A 56 -5.26 -8.27 12.82
CA GLN A 56 -5.17 -9.49 12.03
C GLN A 56 -4.00 -9.43 11.04
N LEU A 57 -3.88 -8.33 10.29
CA LEU A 57 -2.76 -8.12 9.36
C LEU A 57 -1.41 -8.13 10.11
N ALA A 58 -1.30 -7.40 11.23
CA ALA A 58 -0.06 -7.34 12.02
C ALA A 58 0.38 -8.69 12.61
N SER A 59 -0.57 -9.60 12.86
CA SER A 59 -0.30 -10.95 13.37
C SER A 59 -0.21 -12.01 12.27
N GLN A 60 -0.46 -11.65 11.02
CA GLN A 60 -0.46 -12.58 9.90
C GLN A 60 0.96 -13.03 9.57
N GLU A 61 1.13 -14.35 9.41
CA GLU A 61 2.37 -14.95 8.95
C GLU A 61 2.13 -15.65 7.60
N PHE A 62 3.14 -15.59 6.75
CA PHE A 62 3.12 -16.23 5.44
C PHE A 62 4.25 -17.25 5.39
N PHE A 63 3.90 -18.48 5.02
CA PHE A 63 4.83 -19.60 4.98
C PHE A 63 4.90 -20.16 3.57
N ILE A 64 6.08 -20.61 3.18
CA ILE A 64 6.27 -21.36 1.94
C ILE A 64 6.31 -22.86 2.23
N PRO A 65 5.82 -23.71 1.29
CA PRO A 65 5.86 -25.16 1.44
C PRO A 65 7.28 -25.74 1.35
N GLY A 66 8.13 -25.11 0.54
CA GLY A 66 9.52 -25.53 0.30
C GLY A 66 10.53 -24.93 1.28
N GLU A 67 11.81 -25.27 1.08
CA GLU A 67 12.94 -24.64 1.79
C GLU A 67 13.46 -23.39 1.09
N LYS A 68 13.11 -23.22 -0.20
CA LYS A 68 13.53 -22.11 -1.05
C LYS A 68 12.34 -21.49 -1.75
N LEU A 69 12.44 -20.20 -2.05
CA LEU A 69 11.47 -19.51 -2.90
C LEU A 69 11.57 -19.98 -4.34
N SER A 70 10.42 -20.08 -4.98
CA SER A 70 10.26 -20.48 -6.37
C SER A 70 9.07 -19.78 -7.01
N ASP A 71 8.94 -19.89 -8.32
CA ASP A 71 7.81 -19.31 -9.06
C ASP A 71 6.46 -19.91 -8.64
N ALA A 72 6.45 -21.09 -8.03
CA ALA A 72 5.25 -21.69 -7.45
C ALA A 72 4.73 -20.90 -6.22
N ASP A 73 5.58 -20.07 -5.62
CA ASP A 73 5.27 -19.27 -4.43
C ASP A 73 4.78 -17.85 -4.76
N GLU A 74 4.73 -17.46 -6.04
CA GLU A 74 4.39 -16.09 -6.49
C GLU A 74 3.06 -15.57 -5.92
N GLU A 75 2.04 -16.42 -5.81
CA GLU A 75 0.76 -16.03 -5.21
C GLU A 75 0.91 -15.69 -3.72
N THR A 76 1.68 -16.49 -2.99
CA THR A 76 1.96 -16.27 -1.55
C THR A 76 2.82 -15.03 -1.34
N ILE A 77 3.84 -14.85 -2.19
CA ILE A 77 4.72 -13.68 -2.24
C ILE A 77 3.90 -12.40 -2.50
N THR A 78 2.97 -12.45 -3.46
CA THR A 78 2.06 -11.34 -3.76
C THR A 78 1.12 -11.05 -2.60
N ALA A 79 0.52 -12.08 -1.99
CA ALA A 79 -0.37 -11.92 -0.86
C ALA A 79 0.32 -11.30 0.36
N PHE A 80 1.58 -11.70 0.62
CA PHE A 80 2.43 -11.10 1.64
C PHE A 80 2.66 -9.60 1.40
N GLY A 81 3.05 -9.23 0.17
CA GLY A 81 3.25 -7.81 -0.19
C GLY A 81 1.97 -6.98 -0.06
N LYS A 82 0.83 -7.50 -0.51
CA LYS A 82 -0.49 -6.84 -0.37
C LYS A 82 -0.89 -6.64 1.09
N ALA A 83 -0.68 -7.66 1.92
CA ALA A 83 -1.00 -7.58 3.35
C ALA A 83 -0.14 -6.53 4.05
N PHE A 84 1.16 -6.47 3.76
CA PHE A 84 2.04 -5.43 4.28
C PHE A 84 1.61 -4.02 3.85
N VAL A 85 1.32 -3.81 2.55
CA VAL A 85 0.84 -2.51 2.05
C VAL A 85 -0.45 -2.10 2.73
N ASN A 86 -1.43 -3.00 2.85
CA ASN A 86 -2.68 -2.69 3.55
C ASN A 86 -2.46 -2.37 5.03
N LEU A 87 -1.56 -3.10 5.72
CA LEU A 87 -1.23 -2.84 7.12
C LEU A 87 -0.64 -1.44 7.29
N TYR A 88 0.41 -1.11 6.53
CA TYR A 88 1.08 0.19 6.61
C TYR A 88 0.12 1.32 6.23
N ASN A 89 -0.53 1.19 5.07
CA ASN A 89 -1.37 2.24 4.52
C ASN A 89 -2.65 2.45 5.36
N GLY A 90 -3.24 1.36 5.87
CA GLY A 90 -4.32 1.42 6.85
C GLY A 90 -3.91 2.09 8.15
N ALA A 91 -2.75 1.74 8.70
CA ALA A 91 -2.22 2.38 9.90
C ALA A 91 -2.01 3.90 9.70
N VAL A 92 -1.49 4.34 8.55
CA VAL A 92 -1.43 5.78 8.19
C VAL A 92 -2.84 6.37 8.06
N GLY A 93 -3.74 5.65 7.40
CA GLY A 93 -5.16 5.96 7.23
C GLY A 93 -5.80 6.39 8.54
N ASP A 94 -5.76 5.48 9.50
CA ASP A 94 -6.52 5.52 10.74
C ASP A 94 -5.73 6.05 11.94
N GLN A 95 -4.50 6.54 11.70
CA GLN A 95 -3.61 7.08 12.74
C GLN A 95 -3.35 6.06 13.87
N LYS A 96 -3.17 4.80 13.50
CA LYS A 96 -2.95 3.69 14.43
C LYS A 96 -1.48 3.29 14.45
N LYS A 97 -0.99 2.96 15.64
CA LYS A 97 0.29 2.26 15.78
C LYS A 97 0.05 0.77 15.54
N VAL A 98 0.94 0.13 14.81
CA VAL A 98 0.91 -1.31 14.51
C VAL A 98 2.31 -1.90 14.70
N SER A 99 2.41 -3.23 14.71
CA SER A 99 3.69 -3.94 14.72
C SER A 99 4.00 -4.50 13.35
N PHE A 100 5.26 -4.39 12.92
CA PHE A 100 5.78 -4.99 11.68
C PHE A 100 6.66 -6.23 11.95
N GLU A 101 6.73 -6.73 13.19
CA GLU A 101 7.61 -7.85 13.57
C GLU A 101 7.40 -9.12 12.74
N LYS A 102 6.17 -9.41 12.30
CA LYS A 102 5.88 -10.58 11.47
C LYS A 102 6.37 -10.44 10.03
N TYR A 103 6.53 -9.21 9.56
CA TYR A 103 6.98 -8.90 8.20
C TYR A 103 8.48 -8.63 8.13
N ILE A 104 9.08 -8.03 9.16
CA ILE A 104 10.45 -7.52 9.13
C ILE A 104 11.27 -8.09 10.30
N SER A 105 12.21 -8.98 9.99
CA SER A 105 13.16 -9.51 10.97
C SER A 105 14.29 -8.52 11.27
N ASN A 106 14.83 -7.87 10.22
CA ASN A 106 15.94 -6.93 10.33
C ASN A 106 15.57 -5.74 11.24
N LYS A 107 16.38 -5.52 12.29
CA LYS A 107 16.09 -4.50 13.30
C LYS A 107 16.12 -3.08 12.73
N ASN A 108 17.10 -2.76 11.91
CA ASN A 108 17.27 -1.41 11.34
C ASN A 108 16.12 -1.08 10.38
N LEU A 109 15.75 -2.01 9.49
CA LEU A 109 14.61 -1.85 8.59
C LEU A 109 13.29 -1.73 9.37
N ARG A 110 13.12 -2.48 10.46
CA ARG A 110 11.92 -2.39 11.30
C ARG A 110 11.83 -1.05 12.01
N GLU A 111 12.91 -0.60 12.63
CA GLU A 111 12.97 0.73 13.28
C GLU A 111 12.74 1.87 12.29
N PHE A 112 13.31 1.75 11.09
CA PHE A 112 13.04 2.68 9.99
C PHE A 112 11.56 2.70 9.63
N THR A 113 10.94 1.52 9.44
CA THR A 113 9.53 1.41 9.04
C THR A 113 8.59 1.98 10.11
N ASP A 114 8.90 1.75 11.40
CA ASP A 114 8.19 2.33 12.52
C ASP A 114 8.27 3.87 12.50
N LYS A 115 9.48 4.42 12.29
CA LYS A 115 9.67 5.88 12.23
C LYS A 115 9.04 6.49 10.98
N MET A 116 9.11 5.79 9.86
CA MET A 116 8.48 6.18 8.61
C MET A 116 6.96 6.27 8.77
N LEU A 117 6.32 5.29 9.43
CA LEU A 117 4.90 5.31 9.75
C LEU A 117 4.54 6.55 10.59
N GLU A 118 5.26 6.77 11.69
CA GLU A 118 5.03 7.90 12.61
C GLU A 118 5.11 9.25 11.89
N LEU A 119 6.18 9.48 11.13
CA LEU A 119 6.39 10.74 10.42
C LEU A 119 5.40 10.93 9.27
N THR A 120 4.99 9.85 8.60
CA THR A 120 3.95 9.91 7.56
C THR A 120 2.60 10.29 8.16
N GLN A 121 2.24 9.72 9.30
CA GLN A 121 1.03 10.08 10.05
C GLN A 121 1.04 11.55 10.48
N LYS A 122 2.14 12.02 11.07
CA LYS A 122 2.31 13.42 11.47
C LYS A 122 2.18 14.38 10.29
N ARG A 123 2.82 14.05 9.16
CA ARG A 123 2.74 14.84 7.93
C ARG A 123 1.33 14.87 7.35
N LYS A 124 0.61 13.75 7.40
CA LYS A 124 -0.81 13.68 6.99
C LYS A 124 -1.69 14.62 7.83
N LEU A 125 -1.53 14.62 9.16
CA LEU A 125 -2.28 15.51 10.06
C LEU A 125 -2.03 17.00 9.78
N GLN A 126 -0.83 17.35 9.34
CA GLN A 126 -0.47 18.73 8.97
C GLN A 126 -0.90 19.13 7.55
N GLY A 127 -1.60 18.25 6.82
CA GLY A 127 -1.98 18.48 5.43
C GLY A 127 -0.80 18.45 4.44
N GLY A 128 0.37 17.94 4.87
CA GLY A 128 1.58 17.87 4.08
C GLY A 128 1.66 16.69 3.11
N SER A 129 0.56 15.96 2.91
CA SER A 129 0.44 14.81 2.02
C SER A 129 -0.82 14.94 1.16
N ALA A 130 -0.65 14.88 -0.16
CA ALA A 130 -1.75 14.79 -1.12
C ALA A 130 -2.26 13.35 -1.36
N VAL A 131 -1.66 12.38 -0.66
CA VAL A 131 -1.97 10.96 -0.77
C VAL A 131 -3.10 10.57 0.18
N ASN A 132 -4.08 9.85 -0.34
CA ASN A 132 -5.10 9.19 0.47
C ASN A 132 -4.58 7.85 0.96
N TYR A 133 -4.80 7.57 2.25
CA TYR A 133 -4.35 6.34 2.90
C TYR A 133 -5.52 5.57 3.53
N GLY A 134 -5.52 4.25 3.43
CA GLY A 134 -6.52 3.35 4.02
C GLY A 134 -6.21 1.86 3.87
N LEU A 135 -7.08 1.03 4.45
CA LEU A 135 -6.91 -0.42 4.62
C LEU A 135 -7.24 -1.28 3.39
N LYS A 136 -8.14 -0.81 2.52
CA LYS A 136 -8.71 -1.62 1.43
C LYS A 136 -8.20 -1.11 0.08
N ASN A 137 -6.89 -1.22 -0.12
CA ASN A 137 -6.27 -0.78 -1.35
C ASN A 137 -6.71 -1.68 -2.51
N GLU A 138 -6.98 -1.08 -3.66
CA GLU A 138 -7.17 -1.77 -4.92
C GLU A 138 -5.79 -1.99 -5.54
N PHE A 139 -5.41 -3.25 -5.73
CA PHE A 139 -4.09 -3.59 -6.27
C PHE A 139 -4.14 -3.79 -7.77
N GLY A 140 -3.15 -3.21 -8.46
CA GLY A 140 -2.87 -3.53 -9.86
C GLY A 140 -2.17 -4.88 -10.01
N GLN A 141 -1.77 -5.18 -11.24
CA GLN A 141 -0.93 -6.35 -11.52
C GLN A 141 0.45 -6.13 -10.88
N ALA A 142 0.89 -7.10 -10.09
CA ALA A 142 2.23 -7.10 -9.52
C ALA A 142 3.25 -7.50 -10.59
N GLU A 143 4.39 -6.81 -10.62
CA GLU A 143 5.56 -7.28 -11.36
C GLU A 143 6.47 -8.02 -10.38
N ILE A 144 6.77 -9.28 -10.67
CA ILE A 144 7.52 -10.15 -9.78
C ILE A 144 8.76 -10.63 -10.53
N GLN A 145 9.91 -10.55 -9.87
CA GLN A 145 11.19 -10.96 -10.44
C GLN A 145 12.01 -11.66 -9.38
N GLN A 146 12.49 -12.86 -9.68
CA GLN A 146 13.53 -13.49 -8.88
C GLN A 146 14.86 -12.77 -9.16
N ILE A 147 15.48 -12.20 -8.12
CA ILE A 147 16.75 -11.49 -8.23
C ILE A 147 17.93 -12.43 -7.96
N GLN A 148 17.77 -13.33 -6.97
CA GLN A 148 18.73 -14.37 -6.64
C GLN A 148 18.02 -15.53 -5.90
N ASP A 149 18.77 -16.57 -5.52
CA ASP A 149 18.27 -17.63 -4.65
C ASP A 149 17.62 -17.01 -3.40
N ASN A 150 16.37 -17.40 -3.13
CA ASN A 150 15.59 -16.93 -1.98
C ASN A 150 15.40 -15.41 -1.90
N LEU A 151 15.44 -14.70 -3.04
CA LEU A 151 15.18 -13.27 -3.07
C LEU A 151 14.32 -12.88 -4.26
N TYR A 152 13.16 -12.33 -3.95
CA TYR A 152 12.21 -11.84 -4.94
C TYR A 152 12.01 -10.34 -4.80
N TYR A 153 12.06 -9.64 -5.93
CA TYR A 153 11.58 -8.28 -6.06
C TYR A 153 10.11 -8.31 -6.47
N ILE A 154 9.31 -7.46 -5.82
CA ILE A 154 7.95 -7.13 -6.26
C ILE A 154 7.84 -5.63 -6.48
N GLU A 155 7.30 -5.22 -7.62
CA GLU A 155 6.67 -3.92 -7.80
C GLU A 155 5.16 -4.08 -7.73
N LEU A 156 4.53 -3.42 -6.76
CA LEU A 156 3.12 -3.56 -6.43
C LEU A 156 2.40 -2.22 -6.58
N PRO A 157 1.80 -1.94 -7.74
CA PRO A 157 0.90 -0.80 -7.92
C PRO A 157 -0.38 -0.98 -7.10
N PHE A 158 -0.85 0.09 -6.46
CA PHE A 158 -2.09 0.08 -5.71
C PHE A 158 -2.73 1.46 -5.66
N GLN A 159 -4.01 1.54 -5.32
CA GLN A 159 -4.71 2.80 -5.13
C GLN A 159 -5.70 2.73 -3.97
N PHE A 160 -5.93 3.88 -3.33
CA PHE A 160 -6.99 4.06 -2.35
C PHE A 160 -7.75 5.35 -2.67
N GLU A 161 -9.06 5.24 -2.89
CA GLU A 161 -9.93 6.38 -3.20
C GLU A 161 -9.37 7.28 -4.33
N GLY A 162 -8.89 6.65 -5.40
CA GLY A 162 -8.31 7.34 -6.57
C GLY A 162 -6.87 7.85 -6.38
N SER A 163 -6.29 7.71 -5.19
CA SER A 163 -4.88 8.05 -4.94
C SER A 163 -3.98 6.86 -5.25
N GLY A 164 -3.40 6.85 -6.44
CA GLY A 164 -2.47 5.80 -6.90
C GLY A 164 -1.07 5.91 -6.29
N GLN A 165 -0.48 4.76 -5.98
CA GLN A 165 0.86 4.59 -5.41
C GLN A 165 1.49 3.29 -5.93
N THR A 166 2.78 3.12 -5.67
CA THR A 166 3.51 1.88 -5.94
C THR A 166 4.37 1.56 -4.74
N CYS A 167 4.36 0.30 -4.31
CA CYS A 167 5.31 -0.21 -3.32
C CYS A 167 6.28 -1.15 -4.01
N LYS A 168 7.58 -0.93 -3.83
CA LYS A 168 8.65 -1.80 -4.28
C LYS A 168 9.17 -2.56 -3.08
N ILE A 169 9.31 -3.87 -3.18
CA ILE A 169 9.59 -4.73 -2.05
C ILE A 169 10.62 -5.77 -2.44
N LEU A 170 11.59 -6.00 -1.55
CA LEU A 170 12.49 -7.13 -1.61
C LEU A 170 12.10 -8.15 -0.54
N ILE A 171 11.85 -9.39 -0.94
CA ILE A 171 11.32 -10.45 -0.07
C ILE A 171 12.30 -11.61 -0.05
N THR A 172 12.56 -12.09 1.17
CA THR A 172 13.36 -13.28 1.46
C THR A 172 12.55 -14.30 2.26
N VAL A 173 13.16 -15.45 2.55
CA VAL A 173 12.62 -16.47 3.43
C VAL A 173 13.56 -16.75 4.59
N GLU A 174 13.01 -16.77 5.80
CA GLU A 174 13.69 -17.14 7.05
C GLU A 174 12.84 -18.20 7.76
N ASP A 175 13.40 -19.37 8.04
CA ASP A 175 12.67 -20.48 8.68
C ASP A 175 11.31 -20.78 8.02
N LYS A 176 11.30 -20.78 6.68
CA LYS A 176 10.11 -20.95 5.81
C LYS A 176 9.08 -19.82 5.88
N SER A 177 9.32 -18.78 6.68
CA SER A 177 8.47 -17.59 6.75
C SER A 177 8.97 -16.51 5.79
N LEU A 178 8.06 -15.87 5.06
CA LEU A 178 8.39 -14.72 4.24
C LEU A 178 8.76 -13.52 5.11
N LYS A 179 9.79 -12.78 4.69
CA LYS A 179 10.30 -11.58 5.34
C LYS A 179 10.66 -10.50 4.32
N LEU A 180 10.49 -9.25 4.71
CA LEU A 180 10.97 -8.10 3.98
C LEU A 180 12.48 -7.96 4.23
N ALA A 181 13.25 -7.95 3.15
CA ALA A 181 14.67 -7.60 3.15
C ALA A 181 14.88 -6.11 2.83
N ASP A 182 13.97 -5.52 2.05
CA ASP A 182 13.94 -4.08 1.78
C ASP A 182 12.55 -3.62 1.29
N LEU A 183 12.27 -2.32 1.36
CA LEU A 183 11.06 -1.71 0.85
C LEU A 183 11.29 -0.27 0.37
N TYR A 184 10.42 0.16 -0.54
CA TYR A 184 10.33 1.54 -0.99
C TYR A 184 8.89 1.93 -1.39
N PHE A 185 8.35 3.01 -0.83
CA PHE A 185 7.08 3.62 -1.21
C PHE A 185 7.26 4.74 -2.25
N GLY A 186 6.59 4.61 -3.39
CA GLY A 186 6.71 5.43 -4.61
C GLY A 186 6.21 6.87 -4.56
N THR A 187 6.30 7.56 -3.42
CA THR A 187 5.82 8.95 -3.30
C THR A 187 7.00 9.92 -3.33
N LYS A 188 7.09 10.76 -4.37
CA LYS A 188 8.24 11.69 -4.57
C LYS A 188 8.63 12.49 -3.33
N ASP A 189 7.63 13.01 -2.62
CA ASP A 189 7.83 13.83 -1.43
C ASP A 189 7.61 13.03 -0.14
N GLY A 190 7.62 11.70 -0.20
CA GLY A 190 7.42 10.81 0.93
C GLY A 190 8.55 10.87 1.96
N VAL A 191 8.24 10.43 3.18
CA VAL A 191 9.26 10.27 4.24
C VAL A 191 10.34 9.29 3.77
N ASP A 192 9.93 8.19 3.14
CA ASP A 192 10.84 7.20 2.58
C ASP A 192 11.83 7.81 1.60
N THR A 193 11.34 8.43 0.52
CA THR A 193 12.18 9.10 -0.50
C THR A 193 13.12 10.13 0.09
N SER A 194 12.66 10.88 1.09
CA SER A 194 13.47 11.91 1.76
C SER A 194 14.60 11.30 2.60
N ALA A 195 14.35 10.13 3.21
CA ALA A 195 15.28 9.45 4.10
C ALA A 195 16.24 8.51 3.36
N THR A 196 15.76 7.79 2.35
CA THR A 196 16.48 6.71 1.69
C THR A 196 16.95 7.06 0.28
N GLY A 197 16.41 8.12 -0.32
CA GLY A 197 16.81 8.64 -1.64
C GLY A 197 15.72 8.52 -2.70
N HIS A 198 15.90 9.24 -3.81
CA HIS A 198 14.99 9.20 -4.95
C HIS A 198 15.04 7.81 -5.62
N PRO A 199 13.94 7.28 -6.18
CA PRO A 199 13.94 5.94 -6.79
C PRO A 199 14.73 5.87 -8.10
N ALA A 200 15.22 7.01 -8.59
CA ALA A 200 16.20 7.06 -9.69
C ALA A 200 17.64 6.83 -9.21
N GLU A 201 17.87 6.87 -7.89
CA GLU A 201 19.19 6.75 -7.24
C GLU A 201 19.25 5.52 -6.32
N ARG A 202 18.12 5.11 -5.72
CA ARG A 202 18.01 3.93 -4.87
C ARG A 202 17.39 2.76 -5.62
N GLU A 203 18.17 1.72 -5.86
CA GLU A 203 17.70 0.43 -6.35
C GLU A 203 17.32 -0.49 -5.18
N ILE A 204 16.27 -1.29 -5.36
CA ILE A 204 15.77 -2.26 -4.38
C ILE A 204 16.21 -3.66 -4.82
N ASN A 205 17.49 -3.95 -4.62
CA ASN A 205 18.11 -5.22 -5.04
C ASN A 205 19.20 -5.73 -4.07
N ASN A 206 19.54 -4.98 -3.02
CA ASN A 206 20.55 -5.36 -2.05
C ASN A 206 19.88 -5.77 -0.72
N PRO A 207 19.81 -7.07 -0.39
CA PRO A 207 19.19 -7.54 0.85
C PRO A 207 19.96 -7.12 2.11
N ASP A 208 21.25 -6.81 1.97
CA ASP A 208 22.15 -6.50 3.09
C ASP A 208 22.32 -4.98 3.29
N LEU A 209 21.56 -4.14 2.56
CA LEU A 209 21.68 -2.68 2.65
C LEU A 209 21.44 -2.17 4.08
N TRP A 210 20.52 -2.80 4.81
CA TRP A 210 20.19 -2.45 6.19
C TRP A 210 21.22 -2.93 7.22
N GLU A 211 22.27 -3.65 6.80
CA GLU A 211 23.44 -4.01 7.60
C GLU A 211 24.61 -3.03 7.39
N ASP A 212 24.55 -2.15 6.38
CA ASP A 212 25.55 -1.09 6.20
C ASP A 212 25.33 0.03 7.22
N GLU A 213 26.10 -0.02 8.32
CA GLU A 213 26.01 0.94 9.41
C GLU A 213 26.14 2.41 8.97
N ALA A 214 26.99 2.69 7.98
CA ALA A 214 27.21 4.06 7.50
C ALA A 214 25.99 4.56 6.72
N TRP A 215 25.44 3.71 5.86
CA TRP A 215 24.21 4.01 5.13
C TRP A 215 23.02 4.17 6.08
N VAL A 216 22.81 3.21 6.99
CA VAL A 216 21.75 3.22 8.00
C VAL A 216 21.82 4.49 8.84
N LYS A 217 23.01 4.86 9.33
CA LYS A 217 23.18 6.11 10.07
C LYS A 217 22.74 7.32 9.24
N GLY A 218 23.11 7.37 7.96
CA GLY A 218 22.70 8.45 7.05
C GLY A 218 21.18 8.55 6.88
N VAL A 219 20.48 7.41 6.84
CA VAL A 219 19.00 7.36 6.79
C VAL A 219 18.39 7.93 8.07
N PHE A 220 18.88 7.50 9.24
CA PHE A 220 18.34 7.98 10.52
C PHE A 220 18.66 9.46 10.79
N ASP A 221 19.83 9.95 10.39
CA ASP A 221 20.15 11.39 10.45
C ASP A 221 19.14 12.22 9.63
N ARG A 222 18.70 11.70 8.46
CA ARG A 222 17.67 12.36 7.63
C ARG A 222 16.28 12.27 8.24
N LEU A 223 15.90 11.13 8.84
CA LEU A 223 14.64 10.99 9.57
C LEU A 223 14.54 12.00 10.73
N GLU A 224 15.62 12.19 11.47
CA GLU A 224 15.68 13.20 12.54
C GLU A 224 15.50 14.63 11.98
N GLY A 225 16.10 14.91 10.82
CA GLY A 225 15.89 16.16 10.10
C GLY A 225 14.42 16.40 9.70
N ILE A 226 13.75 15.36 9.18
CA ILE A 226 12.32 15.40 8.83
C ILE A 226 11.48 15.64 10.08
N GLU A 227 11.74 14.91 11.16
CA GLU A 227 11.05 15.06 12.44
C GLU A 227 11.13 16.49 12.99
N LYS A 228 12.33 17.07 12.99
CA LYS A 228 12.56 18.48 13.37
C LYS A 228 11.76 19.44 12.49
N SER A 229 11.68 19.18 11.19
CA SER A 229 10.95 20.04 10.25
C SER A 229 9.42 20.00 10.43
N LEU A 230 8.88 18.89 10.92
CA LEU A 230 7.46 18.73 11.23
C LEU A 230 7.09 19.32 12.60
N GLY A 231 8.06 19.88 13.33
CA GLY A 231 7.89 20.44 14.68
C GLY A 231 7.76 19.35 15.72
N SER A 232 8.61 19.34 16.75
CA SER A 232 8.64 18.31 17.82
C SER A 232 7.27 18.06 18.45
#